data_AF-A0A924CQJ2-F1
#
_entry.id   AF-A0A924CQJ2-F1
#
_cell.length_a   1.000
_cell.length_b   1.000
_cell.length_c   1.000
_cell.angle_alpha   90.00
_cell.angle_beta   90.00
_cell.angle_gamma   90.00
#
_symmetry.space_group_name_H-M   'P 1'
#
loop_
_entity.id
_entity.type
_entity.pdbx_description
1 polymer ?
#
loop_
_entity_poly.entity_id
_entity_poly.type
_entity_poly.pdbx_seq_one_letter_code
_entity_poly.pdbx_strand_id
1 'polypeptide(L)'
;MKNQASNQASNHPRPKAASFQPSNALLQPWGRPVLLILFVGLMVRSIIAFKLPPGYDEAYYYLYTQNPAWSFFDHPPMVALTTALGLWISGDQVSQLTIRVGTLLTHTATLAVLYLAAVRLFGENIGRLTLLLASIVPIFLVAFGTLTLPDVPLMFFWVVVLWGSAEEFFGAWDGTELPSIRDRLSDRSTDRPNDHLVYRPSYRLAILGFFVGLAFTSKYHGAILGAGLVGFCLTAPPFRRALWSPWLALGLVAFMVAIAPVMLWNANHDWISFTFQAGRSVPATSYNLLRLLEVIGIQCLYLFPTIGVPLLWVSARDLLQQIRSPFIRRLRPNQPEIILKKRLVLWLSAPVFLTFTLIGGYRQVLPTWTMPGWFVATILLAIAVDRWQQKAPKIIHRWLIGTSLSIPIILALTLFHISDGIAQKPSQNALLGGLIPASQDPSIQLLDVVQLRNRFSQNPALMRALKRSDFAFSNRFHLAGHFAMAIDPLFPIPMTCFDARDMRGFGYWSKATDWVGKTGLYLTTDEFQTPPEDSAKTFLPYFKQFEKVGDVALTRGGITVNHIHIYLGKTLIKPYPRPAQSSLGA
;
A
#
# COMPACT_ATOMS: atom_id res chain seq x y z
N MET A 1 -15.85 73.72 66.67
CA MET A 1 -14.52 73.06 66.81
C MET A 1 -14.71 71.60 66.42
N LYS A 2 -14.08 70.97 65.42
CA LYS A 2 -13.02 71.28 64.45
C LYS A 2 -13.24 70.33 63.26
N ASN A 3 -13.13 70.85 62.03
CA ASN A 3 -12.30 70.38 60.88
C ASN A 3 -11.91 68.91 60.75
N GLN A 4 -11.64 68.31 59.59
CA GLN A 4 -11.80 68.52 58.14
C GLN A 4 -10.98 67.35 57.52
N ALA A 5 -11.31 66.89 56.31
CA ALA A 5 -10.51 65.96 55.47
C ALA A 5 -10.39 64.50 55.97
N SER A 6 -10.42 63.45 55.14
CA SER A 6 -9.97 63.34 53.76
C SER A 6 -10.73 62.22 53.03
N ASN A 7 -11.01 62.48 51.75
CA ASN A 7 -11.58 61.56 50.79
C ASN A 7 -10.39 60.80 50.16
N GLN A 8 -10.14 59.55 50.56
CA GLN A 8 -9.21 58.66 49.85
C GLN A 8 -10.01 57.62 49.08
N ALA A 9 -10.30 57.95 47.81
CA ALA A 9 -10.70 56.97 46.82
C ALA A 9 -9.54 56.00 46.61
N SER A 10 -9.72 54.73 46.98
CA SER A 10 -8.81 53.65 46.65
C SER A 10 -8.85 53.40 45.14
N ASN A 11 -7.92 54.04 44.42
CA ASN A 11 -7.52 53.66 43.07
C ASN A 11 -6.89 52.26 43.13
N HIS A 12 -7.72 51.22 43.13
CA HIS A 12 -7.25 49.90 42.72
C HIS A 12 -6.94 49.96 41.21
N PRO A 13 -5.69 49.71 40.79
CA PRO A 13 -5.38 49.63 39.37
C PRO A 13 -6.20 48.46 38.81
N ARG A 14 -7.10 48.75 37.87
CA ARG A 14 -7.70 47.71 37.02
C ARG A 14 -6.53 46.87 36.48
N PRO A 15 -6.56 45.53 36.57
CA PRO A 15 -5.53 44.72 35.96
C PRO A 15 -5.45 45.13 34.50
N LYS A 16 -4.28 45.64 34.08
CA LYS A 16 -4.01 45.92 32.67
C LYS A 16 -4.41 44.66 31.93
N ALA A 17 -5.38 44.78 31.02
CA ALA A 17 -5.75 43.71 30.12
C ALA A 17 -4.44 43.20 29.53
N ALA A 18 -4.07 41.97 29.89
CA ALA A 18 -2.92 41.32 29.31
C ALA A 18 -3.22 41.32 27.81
N SER A 19 -2.49 42.14 27.06
CA SER A 19 -2.51 42.11 25.62
C SER A 19 -2.24 40.66 25.25
N PHE A 20 -3.27 39.98 24.77
CA PHE A 20 -3.15 38.65 24.20
C PHE A 20 -2.33 38.86 22.92
N GLN A 21 -1.01 38.87 23.08
CA GLN A 21 -0.11 38.69 21.95
C GLN A 21 -0.44 37.28 21.45
N PRO A 22 -0.94 37.11 20.22
CA PRO A 22 -1.02 35.78 19.65
C PRO A 22 0.40 35.26 19.68
N SER A 23 0.66 34.24 20.51
CA SER A 23 1.92 33.57 20.47
C SER A 23 2.06 33.04 19.05
N ASN A 24 3.06 33.53 18.32
CA ASN A 24 3.53 32.95 17.06
C ASN A 24 4.09 31.52 17.26
N ALA A 25 3.69 30.83 18.33
CA ALA A 25 3.93 29.43 18.62
C ALA A 25 2.85 28.56 17.97
N LEU A 26 2.51 28.85 16.71
CA LEU A 26 2.05 27.80 15.80
C LEU A 26 3.24 26.85 15.62
N LEU A 27 3.30 25.88 16.54
CA LEU A 27 4.22 24.75 16.54
C LEU A 27 4.37 24.24 15.11
N GLN A 28 5.58 24.36 14.54
CA GLN A 28 5.84 23.76 13.25
C GLN A 28 5.58 22.26 13.38
N PRO A 29 4.62 21.68 12.63
CA PRO A 29 4.27 20.27 12.77
C PRO A 29 5.44 19.35 12.40
N TRP A 30 6.51 19.88 11.82
CA TRP A 30 7.71 19.16 11.39
C TRP A 30 8.85 19.26 12.40
N GLY A 31 8.58 18.95 13.67
CA GLY A 31 9.63 18.88 14.68
C GLY A 31 10.73 17.87 14.32
N ARG A 32 11.96 18.07 14.84
CA ARG A 32 13.12 17.19 14.58
C ARG A 32 12.81 15.68 14.68
N PRO A 33 12.04 15.17 15.67
CA PRO A 33 11.72 13.74 15.75
C PRO A 33 10.92 13.21 14.56
N VAL A 34 10.00 14.02 14.00
CA VAL A 34 9.18 13.63 12.85
C VAL A 34 10.05 13.44 11.62
N LEU A 35 10.91 14.43 11.34
CA LEU A 35 11.86 14.37 10.23
C LEU A 35 12.82 13.20 10.38
N LEU A 36 13.30 12.92 11.60
CA LEU A 36 14.17 11.79 11.88
C LEU A 36 13.49 10.45 11.60
N ILE A 37 12.24 10.25 12.04
CA ILE A 37 11.49 9.00 11.77
C ILE A 37 11.31 8.80 10.26
N LEU A 38 10.91 9.84 9.53
CA LEU A 38 10.72 9.76 8.08
C LEU A 38 12.05 9.45 7.35
N PHE A 39 13.12 10.14 7.73
CA PHE A 39 14.44 9.96 7.14
C PHE A 39 15.02 8.58 7.42
N VAL A 40 15.06 8.15 8.70
CA VAL A 40 15.55 6.83 9.08
C VAL A 40 14.70 5.73 8.45
N GLY A 41 13.38 5.88 8.46
CA GLY A 41 12.47 4.95 7.80
C GLY A 41 12.71 4.86 6.29
N LEU A 42 12.98 5.98 5.61
CA LEU A 42 13.37 5.97 4.20
C LEU A 42 14.70 5.26 3.98
N MET A 43 15.73 5.52 4.80
CA MET A 43 17.03 4.86 4.68
C MET A 43 16.92 3.35 4.86
N VAL A 44 16.19 2.88 5.87
CA VAL A 44 15.95 1.44 6.08
C VAL A 44 15.27 0.81 4.86
N ARG A 45 14.20 1.44 4.35
CA ARG A 45 13.48 0.94 3.18
C ARG A 45 14.34 0.97 1.91
N SER A 46 15.20 1.98 1.74
CA SER A 46 16.17 2.04 0.63
C SER A 46 17.21 0.93 0.69
N ILE A 47 17.72 0.59 1.89
CA ILE A 47 18.65 -0.54 2.08
C ILE A 47 17.97 -1.86 1.71
N ILE A 48 16.72 -2.07 2.14
CA ILE A 48 15.95 -3.27 1.77
C ILE A 48 15.71 -3.28 0.25
N ALA A 49 15.27 -2.16 -0.34
CA ALA A 49 15.03 -2.04 -1.78
C ALA A 49 16.28 -2.34 -2.62
N PHE A 50 17.46 -1.96 -2.12
CA PHE A 50 18.74 -2.19 -2.79
C PHE A 50 19.25 -3.63 -2.66
N LYS A 51 18.97 -4.34 -1.57
CA LYS A 51 19.49 -5.72 -1.34
C LYS A 51 18.51 -6.83 -1.70
N LEU A 52 17.21 -6.59 -1.57
CA LEU A 52 16.19 -7.60 -1.77
C LEU A 52 15.94 -7.81 -3.27
N PRO A 53 16.04 -9.04 -3.81
CA PRO A 53 15.61 -9.34 -5.17
C PRO A 53 14.15 -8.92 -5.42
N PRO A 54 13.76 -8.59 -6.66
CA PRO A 54 12.37 -8.29 -6.98
C PRO A 54 11.47 -9.51 -6.69
N GLY A 55 10.26 -9.25 -6.19
CA GLY A 55 9.23 -10.26 -6.05
C GLY A 55 8.52 -10.55 -7.38
N TYR A 56 7.66 -11.58 -7.38
CA TYR A 56 6.89 -12.01 -8.56
C TYR A 56 6.06 -10.90 -9.20
N ASP A 57 5.27 -10.19 -8.39
CA ASP A 57 4.39 -9.14 -8.89
C ASP A 57 5.20 -7.91 -9.34
N GLU A 58 6.27 -7.55 -8.63
CA GLU A 58 7.13 -6.40 -8.97
C GLU A 58 7.77 -6.54 -10.34
N ALA A 59 8.33 -7.71 -10.62
CA ALA A 59 8.96 -8.00 -11.90
C ALA A 59 7.94 -7.98 -13.05
N TYR A 60 6.70 -8.38 -12.78
CA TYR A 60 5.60 -8.26 -13.74
C TYR A 60 5.16 -6.80 -13.94
N TYR A 61 5.13 -5.98 -12.88
CA TYR A 61 4.82 -4.55 -13.00
C TYR A 61 5.89 -3.73 -13.72
N TYR A 62 7.13 -4.22 -13.80
CA TYR A 62 8.12 -3.65 -14.73
C TYR A 62 7.62 -3.69 -16.18
N LEU A 63 6.95 -4.78 -16.60
CA LEU A 63 6.41 -4.89 -17.96
C LEU A 63 5.24 -3.93 -18.21
N TYR A 64 4.61 -3.40 -17.16
CA TYR A 64 3.57 -2.36 -17.30
C TYR A 64 4.19 -1.03 -17.73
N THR A 65 5.44 -0.77 -17.34
CA THR A 65 6.17 0.43 -17.78
C THR A 65 6.59 0.32 -19.24
N GLN A 66 6.81 -0.91 -19.73
CA GLN A 66 7.12 -1.21 -21.13
C GLN A 66 5.87 -1.23 -22.02
N ASN A 67 4.69 -1.49 -21.45
CA ASN A 67 3.41 -1.55 -22.15
C ASN A 67 2.39 -0.61 -21.49
N PRO A 68 2.62 0.71 -21.48
CA PRO A 68 1.78 1.65 -20.75
C PRO A 68 0.33 1.64 -21.27
N ALA A 69 -0.62 1.52 -20.34
CA ALA A 69 -2.04 1.48 -20.63
C ALA A 69 -2.85 2.16 -19.53
N TRP A 70 -4.09 2.55 -19.83
CA TRP A 70 -4.99 3.17 -18.86
C TRP A 70 -5.60 2.17 -17.87
N SER A 71 -5.46 0.88 -18.11
CA SER A 71 -5.75 -0.22 -17.18
C SER A 71 -5.02 -1.47 -17.67
N PHE A 72 -4.90 -2.48 -16.80
CA PHE A 72 -4.23 -3.74 -17.09
C PHE A 72 -5.09 -4.92 -16.65
N PHE A 73 -4.69 -6.12 -17.06
CA PHE A 73 -5.42 -7.37 -16.81
C PHE A 73 -5.88 -7.55 -15.35
N ASP A 74 -5.02 -7.28 -14.38
CA ASP A 74 -5.33 -7.47 -12.95
C ASP A 74 -5.47 -6.16 -12.16
N HIS A 75 -4.87 -5.05 -12.63
CA HIS A 75 -4.80 -3.81 -11.87
C HIS A 75 -5.03 -2.54 -12.71
N PRO A 76 -5.57 -1.49 -12.08
CA PRO A 76 -5.52 -0.11 -12.61
C PRO A 76 -4.09 0.45 -12.77
N PRO A 77 -3.90 1.63 -13.39
CA PRO A 77 -2.60 2.06 -13.92
C PRO A 77 -1.62 2.63 -12.89
N MET A 78 -2.06 3.00 -11.68
CA MET A 78 -1.16 3.71 -10.76
C MET A 78 0.08 2.90 -10.34
N VAL A 79 -0.03 1.57 -10.28
CA VAL A 79 1.15 0.73 -9.99
C VAL A 79 2.22 0.88 -11.06
N ALA A 80 1.83 0.95 -12.34
CA ALA A 80 2.74 1.17 -13.46
C ALA A 80 3.47 2.52 -13.34
N LEU A 81 2.74 3.57 -12.96
CA LEU A 81 3.32 4.90 -12.74
C LEU A 81 4.31 4.92 -11.58
N THR A 82 3.97 4.26 -10.46
CA THR A 82 4.90 4.16 -9.32
C THR A 82 6.14 3.35 -9.63
N THR A 83 6.03 2.30 -10.45
CA THR A 83 7.18 1.52 -10.94
C THR A 83 8.05 2.36 -11.88
N ALA A 84 7.43 3.09 -12.81
CA ALA A 84 8.12 3.83 -13.87
C ALA A 84 8.93 5.04 -13.35
N LEU A 85 8.49 5.67 -12.25
CA LEU A 85 9.12 6.89 -11.73
C LEU A 85 10.63 6.74 -11.49
N GLY A 86 11.06 5.61 -10.93
CA GLY A 86 12.48 5.39 -10.68
C GLY A 86 13.28 5.05 -11.93
N LEU A 87 12.64 4.47 -12.95
CA LEU A 87 13.25 4.26 -14.27
C LEU A 87 13.49 5.63 -14.93
N TRP A 88 12.47 6.50 -14.97
CA TRP A 88 12.58 7.83 -15.57
C TRP A 88 13.66 8.69 -14.91
N ILE A 89 13.74 8.70 -13.57
CA ILE A 89 14.73 9.50 -12.84
C ILE A 89 16.15 8.96 -13.04
N SER A 90 16.31 7.65 -13.25
CA SER A 90 17.62 7.02 -13.43
C SER A 90 18.08 6.92 -14.88
N GLY A 91 17.30 7.44 -15.83
CA GLY A 91 17.60 7.33 -17.26
C GLY A 91 17.40 5.90 -17.78
N ASP A 92 16.27 5.29 -17.42
CA ASP A 92 15.84 3.93 -17.77
C ASP A 92 16.77 2.81 -17.26
N GLN A 93 17.55 3.07 -16.21
CA GLN A 93 18.33 2.03 -15.55
C GLN A 93 17.42 1.05 -14.80
N VAL A 94 17.54 -0.24 -15.12
CA VAL A 94 16.72 -1.29 -14.51
C VAL A 94 17.50 -2.02 -13.42
N SER A 95 16.97 -2.03 -12.20
CA SER A 95 17.49 -2.76 -11.05
C SER A 95 16.37 -2.96 -10.03
N GLN A 96 16.62 -3.79 -9.02
CA GLN A 96 15.69 -3.96 -7.90
C GLN A 96 15.41 -2.66 -7.12
N LEU A 97 16.37 -1.73 -7.07
CA LEU A 97 16.18 -0.43 -6.45
C LEU A 97 15.35 0.50 -7.33
N THR A 98 15.69 0.61 -8.62
CA THR A 98 15.08 1.62 -9.50
C THR A 98 13.59 1.38 -9.71
N ILE A 99 13.13 0.13 -9.80
CA ILE A 99 11.68 -0.17 -9.85
C ILE A 99 10.91 0.17 -8.55
N ARG A 100 11.62 0.45 -7.45
CA ARG A 100 11.05 0.75 -6.11
C ARG A 100 11.18 2.21 -5.69
N VAL A 101 11.92 3.05 -6.41
CA VAL A 101 12.12 4.47 -6.02
C VAL A 101 10.78 5.20 -5.88
N GLY A 102 9.84 4.99 -6.81
CA GLY A 102 8.52 5.62 -6.70
C GLY A 102 7.72 5.13 -5.49
N THR A 103 7.87 3.86 -5.12
CA THR A 103 7.31 3.30 -3.88
C THR A 103 7.91 3.96 -2.64
N LEU A 104 9.23 4.07 -2.57
CA LEU A 104 9.95 4.65 -1.43
C LEU A 104 9.48 6.10 -1.17
N LEU A 105 9.39 6.90 -2.24
CA LEU A 105 8.94 8.29 -2.17
C LEU A 105 7.46 8.39 -1.80
N THR A 106 6.60 7.64 -2.50
CA THR A 106 5.14 7.66 -2.27
C THR A 106 4.81 7.26 -0.85
N HIS A 107 5.41 6.19 -0.32
CA HIS A 107 5.14 5.77 1.06
C HIS A 107 5.68 6.76 2.10
N THR A 108 6.81 7.42 1.84
CA THR A 108 7.30 8.48 2.73
C THR A 108 6.29 9.63 2.80
N ALA A 109 5.71 10.01 1.66
CA ALA A 109 4.63 10.98 1.59
C ALA A 109 3.36 10.46 2.30
N THR A 110 3.01 9.18 2.14
CA THR A 110 1.89 8.53 2.84
C THR A 110 2.03 8.65 4.36
N LEU A 111 3.20 8.35 4.92
CA LEU A 111 3.47 8.51 6.36
C LEU A 111 3.37 9.98 6.81
N ALA A 112 3.90 10.89 6.01
CA ALA A 112 3.84 12.33 6.27
C ALA A 112 2.39 12.86 6.28
N VAL A 113 1.56 12.44 5.32
CA VAL A 113 0.14 12.83 5.25
C VAL A 113 -0.69 12.16 6.36
N LEU A 114 -0.41 10.88 6.70
CA LEU A 114 -1.02 10.22 7.85
C LEU A 114 -0.73 10.99 9.15
N TYR A 115 0.53 11.42 9.33
CA TYR A 115 0.94 12.27 10.43
C TYR A 115 0.12 13.57 10.47
N LEU A 116 0.04 14.31 9.36
CA LEU A 116 -0.74 15.54 9.29
C LEU A 116 -2.23 15.33 9.59
N ALA A 117 -2.84 14.25 9.08
CA ALA A 117 -4.22 13.90 9.41
C ALA A 117 -4.42 13.67 10.91
N ALA A 118 -3.52 12.91 11.52
CA ALA A 118 -3.56 12.62 12.95
C ALA A 118 -3.32 13.88 13.81
N VAL A 119 -2.39 14.76 13.41
CA VAL A 119 -2.19 16.07 14.04
C VAL A 119 -3.45 16.91 13.95
N ARG A 120 -4.07 16.98 12.76
CA ARG A 120 -5.26 17.79 12.52
C ARG A 120 -6.46 17.34 13.36
N LEU A 121 -6.61 16.02 13.54
CA LEU A 121 -7.70 15.44 14.30
C LEU A 121 -7.43 15.48 15.81
N PHE A 122 -6.24 15.08 16.26
CA PHE A 122 -5.99 14.75 17.67
C PHE A 122 -4.77 15.44 18.29
N GLY A 123 -4.09 16.32 17.56
CA GLY A 123 -2.94 17.09 18.03
C GLY A 123 -1.58 16.41 17.80
N GLU A 124 -0.51 17.18 18.01
CA GLU A 124 0.86 16.79 17.63
C GLU A 124 1.31 15.47 18.26
N ASN A 125 1.00 15.26 19.56
CA ASN A 125 1.47 14.06 20.25
C ASN A 125 0.88 12.77 19.64
N ILE A 126 -0.40 12.78 19.32
CA ILE A 126 -1.07 11.64 18.66
C ILE A 126 -0.54 11.47 17.24
N GLY A 127 -0.27 12.58 16.54
CA GLY A 127 0.42 12.56 15.25
C GLY A 127 1.75 11.79 15.34
N ARG A 128 2.64 12.17 16.25
CA ARG A 128 3.97 11.56 16.39
C ARG A 128 3.88 10.07 16.75
N LEU A 129 2.99 9.70 17.67
CA LEU A 129 2.76 8.30 18.02
C LEU A 129 2.20 7.49 16.85
N THR A 130 1.28 8.07 16.06
CA THR A 130 0.74 7.44 14.84
C THR A 130 1.87 7.19 13.84
N LEU A 131 2.70 8.20 13.58
CA LEU A 131 3.83 8.10 12.66
C LEU A 131 4.82 7.02 13.10
N LEU A 132 5.19 6.99 14.39
CA LEU A 132 6.08 5.98 14.95
C LEU A 132 5.50 4.57 14.76
N LEU A 133 4.26 4.34 15.19
CA LEU A 133 3.60 3.04 15.10
C LEU A 133 3.48 2.56 13.64
N ALA A 134 3.01 3.43 12.75
CA ALA A 134 2.86 3.11 11.33
C ALA A 134 4.21 2.83 10.64
N SER A 135 5.28 3.49 11.07
CA SER A 135 6.62 3.34 10.49
C SER A 135 7.33 2.04 10.90
N ILE A 136 6.99 1.45 12.05
CA ILE A 136 7.65 0.24 12.56
C ILE A 136 6.90 -1.05 12.23
N VAL A 137 5.61 -0.99 11.85
CA VAL A 137 4.86 -2.21 11.47
C VAL A 137 5.50 -2.88 10.25
N PRO A 138 5.89 -4.18 10.30
CA PRO A 138 6.68 -4.82 9.25
C PRO A 138 5.99 -4.84 7.88
N ILE A 139 4.69 -5.16 7.83
CA ILE A 139 3.96 -5.17 6.55
C ILE A 139 3.86 -3.76 5.95
N PHE A 140 3.75 -2.70 6.77
CA PHE A 140 3.73 -1.32 6.27
C PHE A 140 5.10 -0.90 5.76
N LEU A 141 6.17 -1.25 6.48
CA LEU A 141 7.55 -0.92 6.11
C LEU A 141 8.00 -1.67 4.84
N VAL A 142 7.77 -2.99 4.78
CA VAL A 142 8.25 -3.85 3.69
C VAL A 142 7.28 -3.84 2.53
N ALA A 143 6.06 -4.35 2.70
CA ALA A 143 5.14 -4.58 1.59
C ALA A 143 4.68 -3.26 0.94
N PHE A 144 4.31 -2.25 1.74
CA PHE A 144 3.81 -0.98 1.18
C PHE A 144 4.83 0.15 1.19
N GLY A 145 5.95 -0.04 1.90
CA GLY A 145 7.00 0.96 2.03
C GLY A 145 8.21 0.70 1.17
N THR A 146 8.41 -0.53 0.72
CA THR A 146 9.59 -0.96 -0.04
C THR A 146 9.21 -1.65 -1.35
N LEU A 147 8.28 -2.62 -1.31
CA LEU A 147 7.89 -3.37 -2.51
C LEU A 147 6.91 -2.58 -3.38
N THR A 148 7.08 -2.67 -4.69
CA THR A 148 6.18 -2.00 -5.63
C THR A 148 4.90 -2.81 -5.82
N LEU A 149 3.82 -2.30 -5.21
CA LEU A 149 2.49 -2.92 -5.20
C LEU A 149 1.40 -1.89 -5.54
N PRO A 150 0.25 -2.31 -6.09
CA PRO A 150 -0.90 -1.42 -6.31
C PRO A 150 -1.44 -0.79 -5.02
N ASP A 151 -1.17 -1.41 -3.88
CA ASP A 151 -1.55 -0.91 -2.56
C ASP A 151 -0.77 0.36 -2.16
N VAL A 152 0.40 0.62 -2.74
CA VAL A 152 1.23 1.80 -2.40
C VAL A 152 0.53 3.12 -2.76
N PRO A 153 0.17 3.38 -4.03
CA PRO A 153 -0.58 4.59 -4.38
C PRO A 153 -1.99 4.58 -3.77
N LEU A 154 -2.60 3.42 -3.57
CA LEU A 154 -3.89 3.30 -2.88
C LEU A 154 -3.80 3.90 -1.47
N MET A 155 -2.82 3.46 -0.67
CA MET A 155 -2.66 3.93 0.71
C MET A 155 -2.34 5.42 0.78
N PHE A 156 -1.56 5.94 -0.19
CA PHE A 156 -1.32 7.38 -0.32
C PHE A 156 -2.62 8.16 -0.50
N PHE A 157 -3.43 7.81 -1.50
CA PHE A 157 -4.71 8.50 -1.72
C PHE A 157 -5.70 8.28 -0.59
N TRP A 158 -5.63 7.13 0.09
CA TRP A 158 -6.44 6.84 1.29
C TRP A 158 -6.18 7.85 2.42
N VAL A 159 -4.90 8.14 2.70
CA VAL A 159 -4.56 9.12 3.75
C VAL A 159 -4.73 10.57 3.29
N VAL A 160 -4.58 10.86 1.99
CA VAL A 160 -4.95 12.17 1.43
C VAL A 160 -6.43 12.44 1.63
N VAL A 161 -7.30 11.45 1.38
CA VAL A 161 -8.73 11.55 1.66
C VAL A 161 -9.01 11.71 3.15
N LEU A 162 -8.32 10.96 4.02
CA LEU A 162 -8.45 11.12 5.48
C LEU A 162 -8.06 12.54 5.93
N TRP A 163 -6.92 13.05 5.47
CA TRP A 163 -6.44 14.39 5.80
C TRP A 163 -7.40 15.46 5.26
N GLY A 164 -7.79 15.38 3.98
CA GLY A 164 -8.74 16.30 3.38
C GLY A 164 -10.12 16.25 4.05
N SER A 165 -10.54 15.10 4.56
CA SER A 165 -11.77 14.95 5.36
C SER A 165 -11.62 15.58 6.75
N ALA A 166 -10.44 15.48 7.36
CA ALA A 166 -10.14 16.18 8.60
C ALA A 166 -10.26 17.70 8.40
N GLU A 167 -9.76 18.22 7.27
CA GLU A 167 -9.95 19.62 6.90
C GLU A 167 -11.39 19.97 6.52
N GLU A 168 -12.13 19.13 5.83
CA GLU A 168 -13.52 19.44 5.48
C GLU A 168 -14.44 19.50 6.70
N PHE A 169 -14.34 18.50 7.59
CA PHE A 169 -15.29 18.35 8.69
C PHE A 169 -14.84 19.01 9.99
N PHE A 170 -13.53 19.19 10.19
CA PHE A 170 -12.96 19.76 11.41
C PHE A 170 -12.03 20.96 11.14
N GLY A 171 -11.91 21.38 9.87
CA GLY A 171 -11.21 22.58 9.37
C GLY A 171 -11.86 23.90 9.76
N ALA A 172 -11.07 24.90 10.14
CA ALA A 172 -11.54 26.29 10.15
C ALA A 172 -11.84 26.77 8.72
N TRP A 173 -12.95 27.50 8.56
CA TRP A 173 -13.40 27.97 7.24
C TRP A 173 -12.67 29.25 6.78
N ASP A 174 -12.16 30.05 7.71
CA ASP A 174 -11.57 31.38 7.47
C ASP A 174 -10.21 31.60 8.18
N GLY A 175 -9.60 30.53 8.71
CA GLY A 175 -8.35 30.64 9.47
C GLY A 175 -8.52 31.07 10.93
N THR A 176 -9.74 31.26 11.42
CA THR A 176 -10.02 31.44 12.85
C THR A 176 -10.18 30.08 13.55
N GLU A 177 -9.69 29.94 14.79
CA GLU A 177 -9.99 28.74 15.57
C GLU A 177 -11.49 28.56 15.68
N LEU A 178 -12.01 27.46 15.10
CA LEU A 178 -13.41 27.15 15.24
C LEU A 178 -13.72 26.93 16.73
N PRO A 179 -14.73 27.61 17.30
CA PRO A 179 -15.20 27.31 18.64
C PRO A 179 -15.55 25.81 18.74
N SER A 180 -15.34 25.23 19.92
CA SER A 180 -15.64 23.82 20.14
C SER A 180 -17.12 23.57 19.79
N ILE A 181 -17.47 22.38 19.30
CA ILE A 181 -18.87 22.02 18.95
C ILE A 181 -19.85 22.33 20.12
N ARG A 182 -19.34 22.38 21.36
CA ARG A 182 -20.08 22.82 22.55
C ARG A 182 -20.41 24.32 22.52
N ASP A 183 -19.43 25.18 22.25
CA ASP A 183 -19.62 26.64 22.09
C ASP A 183 -20.58 26.95 20.93
N ARG A 184 -20.62 26.05 19.94
CA ARG A 184 -21.55 26.06 18.80
C ARG A 184 -23.02 25.85 19.17
N LEU A 185 -23.27 25.14 20.29
CA LEU A 185 -24.59 24.67 20.69
C LEU A 185 -25.11 25.33 21.97
N SER A 186 -24.24 25.99 22.74
CA SER A 186 -24.59 26.61 24.04
C SER A 186 -25.15 28.02 23.95
N ASP A 187 -24.96 28.73 22.84
CA ASP A 187 -25.55 30.06 22.66
C ASP A 187 -26.96 29.95 22.05
N ARG A 188 -27.94 29.70 22.92
CA ARG A 188 -29.38 29.82 22.63
C ARG A 188 -29.98 31.14 23.14
N SER A 189 -29.15 32.02 23.70
CA SER A 189 -29.56 33.29 24.32
C SER A 189 -29.61 34.47 23.34
N THR A 190 -29.17 34.28 22.11
CA THR A 190 -29.17 35.33 21.08
C THR A 190 -30.26 35.06 20.05
N ASP A 191 -31.13 36.04 19.83
CA ASP A 191 -32.28 36.04 18.88
C ASP A 191 -31.86 35.96 17.39
N ARG A 192 -30.61 35.60 17.12
CA ARG A 192 -30.06 35.33 15.79
C ARG A 192 -29.48 33.93 15.82
N PRO A 193 -29.98 32.96 15.02
CA PRO A 193 -29.31 31.67 14.92
C PRO A 193 -27.87 31.92 14.50
N ASN A 194 -26.91 31.43 15.30
CA ASN A 194 -25.49 31.60 15.01
C ASN A 194 -25.11 30.84 13.73
N ASP A 195 -25.28 31.51 12.59
CA ASP A 195 -25.11 30.97 11.23
C ASP A 195 -23.67 30.51 10.93
N HIS A 196 -22.71 30.94 11.74
CA HIS A 196 -21.28 30.60 11.67
C HIS A 196 -20.95 29.25 12.32
N LEU A 197 -21.86 28.67 13.12
CA LEU A 197 -21.61 27.47 13.92
C LEU A 197 -22.07 26.17 13.21
N VAL A 198 -22.73 26.32 12.06
CA VAL A 198 -23.27 25.23 11.27
C VAL A 198 -22.27 24.78 10.21
N TYR A 199 -22.01 23.47 10.12
CA TYR A 199 -21.17 22.92 9.06
C TYR A 199 -21.71 23.30 7.68
N ARG A 200 -20.84 23.89 6.86
CA ARG A 200 -21.10 24.28 5.47
C ARG A 200 -20.23 23.43 4.57
N PRO A 201 -20.81 22.51 3.79
CA PRO A 201 -20.10 21.75 2.79
C PRO A 201 -19.31 22.67 1.86
N SER A 202 -18.06 22.33 1.57
CA SER A 202 -17.18 23.14 0.72
C SER A 202 -16.73 22.41 -0.55
N TYR A 203 -16.05 23.12 -1.43
CA TYR A 203 -15.40 22.58 -2.64
C TYR A 203 -14.44 21.42 -2.34
N ARG A 204 -13.97 21.28 -1.09
CA ARG A 204 -13.14 20.14 -0.67
C ARG A 204 -13.84 18.80 -0.89
N LEU A 205 -15.17 18.72 -0.81
CA LEU A 205 -15.90 17.48 -1.15
C LEU A 205 -15.69 17.08 -2.61
N ALA A 206 -15.58 18.04 -3.54
CA ALA A 206 -15.30 17.75 -4.93
C ALA A 206 -13.87 17.19 -5.11
N ILE A 207 -12.90 17.79 -4.43
CA ILE A 207 -11.50 17.33 -4.39
C ILE A 207 -11.40 15.93 -3.78
N LEU A 208 -12.14 15.65 -2.70
CA LEU A 208 -12.19 14.33 -2.08
C LEU A 208 -12.74 13.28 -3.05
N GLY A 209 -13.80 13.61 -3.81
CA GLY A 209 -14.33 12.72 -4.86
C GLY A 209 -13.28 12.35 -5.92
N PHE A 210 -12.50 13.33 -6.38
CA PHE A 210 -11.39 13.09 -7.30
C PHE A 210 -10.34 12.14 -6.71
N PHE A 211 -9.90 12.37 -5.47
CA PHE A 211 -8.89 11.51 -4.81
C PHE A 211 -9.42 10.11 -4.47
N VAL A 212 -10.71 9.95 -4.18
CA VAL A 212 -11.34 8.62 -4.10
C VAL A 212 -11.27 7.92 -5.46
N GLY A 213 -11.44 8.67 -6.55
CA GLY A 213 -11.24 8.15 -7.91
C GLY A 213 -9.80 7.72 -8.16
N LEU A 214 -8.81 8.51 -7.73
CA LEU A 214 -7.40 8.13 -7.85
C LEU A 214 -7.05 6.89 -7.00
N ALA A 215 -7.63 6.76 -5.80
CA ALA A 215 -7.55 5.54 -5.00
C ALA A 215 -8.12 4.32 -5.75
N PHE A 216 -9.25 4.48 -6.44
CA PHE A 216 -9.82 3.44 -7.32
C PHE A 216 -8.89 3.10 -8.49
N THR A 217 -8.25 4.11 -9.11
CA THR A 217 -7.24 3.89 -10.16
C THR A 217 -5.91 3.31 -9.66
N SER A 218 -5.81 3.05 -8.35
CA SER A 218 -4.75 2.23 -7.76
C SER A 218 -5.19 0.80 -7.57
N LYS A 219 -6.39 0.61 -7.02
CA LYS A 219 -7.02 -0.70 -6.80
C LYS A 219 -8.53 -0.52 -6.70
N TYR A 220 -9.30 -1.40 -7.34
CA TYR A 220 -10.77 -1.23 -7.47
C TYR A 220 -11.52 -1.09 -6.14
N HIS A 221 -11.03 -1.74 -5.08
CA HIS A 221 -11.63 -1.59 -3.75
C HIS A 221 -11.38 -0.21 -3.11
N GLY A 222 -10.64 0.69 -3.76
CA GLY A 222 -10.58 2.11 -3.41
C GLY A 222 -11.96 2.77 -3.36
N ALA A 223 -12.98 2.25 -4.07
CA ALA A 223 -14.36 2.71 -3.94
C ALA A 223 -14.93 2.57 -2.51
N ILE A 224 -14.45 1.60 -1.71
CA ILE A 224 -14.87 1.41 -0.32
C ILE A 224 -14.56 2.66 0.53
N LEU A 225 -13.50 3.40 0.19
CA LEU A 225 -13.15 4.67 0.83
C LEU A 225 -14.25 5.72 0.70
N GLY A 226 -14.81 5.87 -0.52
CA GLY A 226 -15.94 6.77 -0.78
C GLY A 226 -17.20 6.35 -0.02
N ALA A 227 -17.51 5.05 -0.02
CA ALA A 227 -18.61 4.50 0.78
C ALA A 227 -18.42 4.77 2.28
N GLY A 228 -17.18 4.71 2.77
CA GLY A 228 -16.80 5.08 4.13
C GLY A 228 -17.14 6.54 4.46
N LEU A 229 -16.81 7.49 3.59
CA LEU A 229 -17.16 8.91 3.77
C LEU A 229 -18.67 9.14 3.83
N VAL A 230 -19.43 8.48 2.94
CA VAL A 230 -20.89 8.54 2.95
C VAL A 230 -21.43 7.98 4.26
N GLY A 231 -20.94 6.81 4.70
CA GLY A 231 -21.29 6.20 5.99
C GLY A 231 -20.99 7.10 7.19
N PHE A 232 -19.85 7.79 7.17
CA PHE A 232 -19.52 8.80 8.17
C PHE A 232 -20.55 9.91 8.21
N CYS A 233 -20.88 10.52 7.06
CA CYS A 233 -21.86 11.61 6.99
C CYS A 233 -23.26 11.16 7.43
N LEU A 234 -23.70 9.95 7.05
CA LEU A 234 -24.98 9.38 7.46
C LEU A 234 -25.07 9.22 8.99
N THR A 235 -23.97 8.77 9.60
CA THR A 235 -23.90 8.50 11.03
C THR A 235 -23.41 9.67 11.88
N ALA A 236 -22.99 10.79 11.30
CA ALA A 236 -22.60 12.01 11.99
C ALA A 236 -23.60 13.14 11.72
N PRO A 237 -24.63 13.33 12.57
CA PRO A 237 -25.70 14.30 12.34
C PRO A 237 -25.24 15.72 11.95
N PRO A 238 -24.16 16.28 12.55
CA PRO A 238 -23.67 17.61 12.15
C PRO A 238 -23.20 17.71 10.69
N PHE A 239 -22.74 16.60 10.09
CA PHE A 239 -22.12 16.58 8.76
C PHE A 239 -23.05 16.01 7.66
N ARG A 240 -24.28 15.59 8.00
CA ARG A 240 -25.26 15.06 7.03
C ARG A 240 -25.56 15.99 5.86
N ARG A 241 -25.41 17.31 6.06
CA ARG A 241 -25.61 18.30 4.99
C ARG A 241 -24.65 18.12 3.81
N ALA A 242 -23.50 17.47 4.00
CA ALA A 242 -22.59 17.11 2.91
C ALA A 242 -23.32 16.28 1.84
N LEU A 243 -24.22 15.37 2.26
CA LEU A 243 -24.94 14.43 1.39
C LEU A 243 -25.93 15.10 0.43
N TRP A 244 -26.31 16.34 0.71
CA TRP A 244 -27.28 17.11 -0.07
C TRP A 244 -26.65 18.36 -0.69
N SER A 245 -25.33 18.47 -0.63
CA SER A 245 -24.61 19.64 -1.14
C SER A 245 -24.33 19.52 -2.64
N PRO A 246 -24.31 20.64 -3.38
CA PRO A 246 -23.85 20.63 -4.77
C PRO A 246 -22.40 20.17 -4.88
N TRP A 247 -21.59 20.37 -3.84
CA TRP A 247 -20.21 19.91 -3.78
C TRP A 247 -20.07 18.39 -3.75
N LEU A 248 -21.02 17.66 -3.17
CA LEU A 248 -21.04 16.20 -3.29
C LEU A 248 -21.35 15.77 -4.72
N ALA A 249 -22.33 16.42 -5.38
CA ALA A 249 -22.62 16.12 -6.78
C ALA A 249 -21.39 16.36 -7.67
N LEU A 250 -20.70 17.49 -7.47
CA LEU A 250 -19.42 17.77 -8.13
C LEU A 250 -18.33 16.76 -7.76
N GLY A 251 -18.31 16.25 -6.53
CA GLY A 251 -17.42 15.16 -6.12
C GLY A 251 -17.69 13.84 -6.81
N LEU A 252 -18.96 13.47 -7.02
CA LEU A 252 -19.32 12.31 -7.82
C LEU A 252 -18.90 12.47 -9.28
N VAL A 253 -19.08 13.67 -9.85
CA VAL A 253 -18.57 13.98 -11.20
C VAL A 253 -17.04 13.87 -11.25
N ALA A 254 -16.34 14.45 -10.28
CA ALA A 254 -14.88 14.39 -10.22
C ALA A 254 -14.35 12.96 -10.03
N PHE A 255 -15.05 12.13 -9.24
CA PHE A 255 -14.79 10.69 -9.15
C PHE A 255 -14.93 10.00 -10.50
N MET A 256 -16.05 10.22 -11.21
CA MET A 256 -16.29 9.64 -12.53
C MET A 256 -15.23 10.05 -13.55
N VAL A 257 -14.82 11.33 -13.54
CA VAL A 257 -13.74 11.84 -14.40
C VAL A 257 -12.41 11.12 -14.10
N ALA A 258 -12.06 10.96 -12.83
CA ALA A 258 -10.82 10.29 -12.43
C ALA A 258 -10.77 8.82 -12.89
N ILE A 259 -11.90 8.09 -12.82
CA ILE A 259 -11.94 6.68 -13.22
C ILE A 259 -12.21 6.46 -14.71
N ALA A 260 -12.62 7.50 -15.44
CA ALA A 260 -13.03 7.38 -16.85
C ALA A 260 -11.99 6.68 -17.75
N PRO A 261 -10.68 6.97 -17.66
CA PRO A 261 -9.69 6.27 -18.50
C PRO A 261 -9.67 4.75 -18.27
N VAL A 262 -9.80 4.31 -17.01
CA VAL A 262 -9.85 2.88 -16.64
C VAL A 262 -11.11 2.22 -17.21
N MET A 263 -12.25 2.91 -17.11
CA MET A 263 -13.53 2.42 -17.60
C MET A 263 -13.56 2.30 -19.12
N LEU A 264 -13.07 3.32 -19.82
CA LEU A 264 -12.98 3.34 -21.29
C LEU A 264 -12.02 2.26 -21.81
N TRP A 265 -10.88 2.06 -21.14
CA TRP A 265 -9.97 0.99 -21.50
C TRP A 265 -10.64 -0.37 -21.36
N ASN A 266 -11.30 -0.65 -20.22
CA ASN A 266 -11.98 -1.91 -19.99
C ASN A 266 -13.14 -2.16 -20.96
N ALA A 267 -13.90 -1.13 -21.32
CA ALA A 267 -14.97 -1.24 -22.31
C ALA A 267 -14.45 -1.71 -23.69
N ASN A 268 -13.20 -1.37 -24.03
CA ASN A 268 -12.53 -1.81 -25.26
C ASN A 268 -11.79 -3.16 -25.13
N HIS A 269 -11.79 -3.79 -23.95
CA HIS A 269 -11.08 -5.03 -23.63
C HIS A 269 -11.98 -6.04 -22.91
N ASP A 270 -13.26 -6.12 -23.32
CA ASP A 270 -14.25 -7.08 -22.80
C ASP A 270 -14.40 -7.07 -21.27
N TRP A 271 -14.18 -5.91 -20.64
CA TRP A 271 -14.22 -5.72 -19.19
C TRP A 271 -13.29 -6.67 -18.41
N ILE A 272 -12.19 -7.12 -19.04
CA ILE A 272 -11.37 -8.21 -18.52
C ILE A 272 -10.90 -8.00 -17.09
N SER A 273 -10.50 -6.77 -16.72
CA SER A 273 -9.99 -6.51 -15.39
C SER A 273 -11.05 -6.68 -14.32
N PHE A 274 -12.29 -6.32 -14.62
CA PHE A 274 -13.41 -6.52 -13.69
C PHE A 274 -13.84 -7.98 -13.64
N THR A 275 -13.85 -8.68 -14.78
CA THR A 275 -14.14 -10.12 -14.85
C THR A 275 -13.15 -10.93 -14.02
N PHE A 276 -11.85 -10.61 -14.12
CA PHE A 276 -10.79 -11.23 -13.31
C PHE A 276 -11.02 -11.04 -11.80
N GLN A 277 -11.40 -9.82 -11.39
CA GLN A 277 -11.65 -9.50 -9.97
C GLN A 277 -12.96 -10.10 -9.46
N ALA A 278 -13.99 -10.18 -10.32
CA ALA A 278 -15.27 -10.81 -10.01
C ALA A 278 -15.15 -12.34 -9.88
N GLY A 279 -14.32 -13.00 -10.69
CA GLY A 279 -14.02 -14.44 -10.55
C GLY A 279 -13.44 -14.77 -9.18
N ARG A 280 -12.66 -13.85 -8.58
CA ARG A 280 -12.17 -13.96 -7.20
C ARG A 280 -13.24 -13.70 -6.12
N SER A 281 -14.42 -13.23 -6.49
CA SER A 281 -15.45 -12.78 -5.53
C SER A 281 -16.57 -13.79 -5.30
N VAL A 282 -16.77 -14.78 -6.20
CA VAL A 282 -17.83 -15.80 -6.05
C VAL A 282 -17.36 -16.92 -5.12
N PRO A 283 -17.99 -17.14 -3.95
CA PRO A 283 -17.62 -18.21 -3.04
C PRO A 283 -17.97 -19.58 -3.63
N ALA A 284 -16.97 -20.45 -3.82
CA ALA A 284 -17.19 -21.85 -4.20
C ALA A 284 -17.42 -22.78 -2.99
N THR A 285 -17.19 -22.29 -1.78
CA THR A 285 -17.22 -23.09 -0.55
C THR A 285 -18.13 -22.47 0.52
N SER A 286 -18.62 -23.30 1.44
CA SER A 286 -19.37 -22.85 2.61
C SER A 286 -18.54 -21.96 3.53
N TYR A 287 -19.22 -21.12 4.32
CA TYR A 287 -18.56 -20.24 5.28
C TYR A 287 -17.93 -21.03 6.42
N ASN A 288 -16.68 -20.74 6.74
CA ASN A 288 -15.92 -21.42 7.78
C ASN A 288 -15.41 -20.40 8.82
N LEU A 289 -15.87 -20.56 10.07
CA LEU A 289 -15.47 -19.69 11.17
C LEU A 289 -14.00 -19.86 11.56
N LEU A 290 -13.43 -21.06 11.43
CA LEU A 290 -12.01 -21.29 11.69
C LEU A 290 -11.15 -20.51 10.71
N ARG A 291 -11.50 -20.50 9.41
CA ARG A 291 -10.82 -19.68 8.39
C ARG A 291 -10.90 -18.19 8.69
N LEU A 292 -12.05 -17.72 9.19
CA LEU A 292 -12.18 -16.33 9.65
C LEU A 292 -11.19 -16.02 10.79
N LEU A 293 -11.08 -16.91 11.78
CA LEU A 293 -10.15 -16.75 12.90
C LEU A 293 -8.69 -16.84 12.44
N GLU A 294 -8.36 -17.70 11.48
CA GLU A 294 -7.06 -17.77 10.83
C GLU A 294 -6.71 -16.44 10.16
N VAL A 295 -7.64 -15.85 9.42
CA VAL A 295 -7.45 -14.54 8.76
C VAL A 295 -7.21 -13.43 9.80
N ILE A 296 -7.89 -13.45 10.94
CA ILE A 296 -7.63 -12.51 12.05
C ILE A 296 -6.24 -12.74 12.64
N GLY A 297 -5.86 -14.01 12.91
CA GLY A 297 -4.55 -14.37 13.45
C GLY A 297 -3.41 -13.96 12.53
N ILE A 298 -3.55 -14.23 11.23
CA ILE A 298 -2.61 -13.84 10.18
C ILE A 298 -2.47 -12.30 10.14
N GLN A 299 -3.56 -11.55 10.21
CA GLN A 299 -3.48 -10.08 10.25
C GLN A 299 -2.69 -9.59 11.47
N CYS A 300 -2.93 -10.13 12.66
CA CYS A 300 -2.15 -9.80 13.86
C CYS A 300 -0.66 -10.14 13.70
N LEU A 301 -0.34 -11.25 13.03
CA LEU A 301 1.04 -11.65 12.74
C LEU A 301 1.73 -10.67 11.79
N TYR A 302 1.09 -10.31 10.68
CA TYR A 302 1.65 -9.35 9.70
C TYR A 302 1.76 -7.94 10.24
N LEU A 303 0.85 -7.53 11.13
CA LEU A 303 0.92 -6.27 11.88
C LEU A 303 1.97 -6.29 13.01
N PHE A 304 2.65 -7.42 13.20
CA PHE A 304 3.50 -7.77 14.34
C PHE A 304 2.71 -7.92 15.64
N PRO A 305 2.74 -9.07 16.34
CA PRO A 305 1.82 -9.35 17.45
C PRO A 305 1.78 -8.29 18.56
N THR A 306 2.92 -7.65 18.86
CA THR A 306 2.98 -6.61 19.91
C THR A 306 2.26 -5.32 19.53
N ILE A 307 1.95 -5.10 18.24
CA ILE A 307 1.17 -3.95 17.74
C ILE A 307 -0.20 -4.42 17.25
N GLY A 308 -0.24 -5.49 16.46
CA GLY A 308 -1.45 -6.04 15.84
C GLY A 308 -2.54 -6.40 16.86
N VAL A 309 -2.18 -7.07 17.97
CA VAL A 309 -3.16 -7.45 19.00
C VAL A 309 -3.74 -6.22 19.71
N PRO A 310 -2.93 -5.27 20.23
CA PRO A 310 -3.46 -4.01 20.77
C PRO A 310 -4.29 -3.20 19.76
N LEU A 311 -3.87 -3.16 18.49
CA LEU A 311 -4.56 -2.43 17.43
C LEU A 311 -5.95 -3.04 17.16
N LEU A 312 -6.04 -4.36 17.05
CA LEU A 312 -7.30 -5.10 16.90
C LEU A 312 -8.22 -4.82 18.09
N TRP A 313 -7.70 -4.96 19.31
CA TRP A 313 -8.48 -4.75 20.53
C TRP A 313 -9.04 -3.34 20.63
N VAL A 314 -8.21 -2.31 20.42
CA VAL A 314 -8.62 -0.90 20.51
C VAL A 314 -9.62 -0.56 19.41
N SER A 315 -9.39 -1.04 18.19
CA SER A 315 -10.30 -0.80 17.06
C SER A 315 -11.66 -1.46 17.28
N ALA A 316 -11.68 -2.72 17.75
CA ALA A 316 -12.92 -3.43 18.09
C ALA A 316 -13.68 -2.75 19.23
N ARG A 317 -12.98 -2.34 20.30
CA ARG A 317 -13.58 -1.62 21.43
C ARG A 317 -14.19 -0.30 20.99
N ASP A 318 -13.46 0.51 20.23
CA ASP A 318 -13.92 1.82 19.78
C ASP A 318 -15.09 1.67 18.77
N LEU A 319 -15.07 0.65 17.91
CA LEU A 319 -16.19 0.29 17.04
C LEU A 319 -17.44 -0.10 17.83
N LEU A 320 -17.32 -0.98 18.84
CA LEU A 320 -18.43 -1.38 19.70
C LEU A 320 -19.02 -0.20 20.48
N GLN A 321 -18.18 0.72 20.95
CA GLN A 321 -18.63 1.95 21.61
C GLN A 321 -19.46 2.82 20.67
N GLN A 322 -19.07 2.92 19.39
CA GLN A 322 -19.80 3.69 18.38
C GLN A 322 -21.16 3.07 18.06
N ILE A 323 -21.22 1.74 17.88
CA ILE A 323 -22.45 1.00 17.57
C ILE A 323 -23.45 1.06 18.73
N ARG A 324 -22.97 1.08 19.99
CA ARG A 324 -23.82 1.20 21.19
C ARG A 324 -24.28 2.64 21.46
N SER A 325 -23.56 3.64 20.92
CA SER A 325 -23.86 5.06 21.11
C SER A 325 -25.24 5.54 20.60
N PRO A 326 -25.88 5.02 19.53
CA PRO A 326 -27.22 5.44 19.13
C PRO A 326 -28.35 4.93 20.05
N PHE A 327 -28.15 3.85 20.80
CA PHE A 327 -29.22 3.26 21.65
C PHE A 327 -29.24 3.84 23.08
N ILE A 328 -28.14 4.44 23.54
CA ILE A 328 -28.04 5.04 24.88
C ILE A 328 -28.00 6.56 24.76
N ARG A 329 -29.20 7.14 24.89
CA ARG A 329 -29.53 8.55 25.21
C ARG A 329 -29.61 9.55 24.05
N ARG A 330 -30.82 10.14 23.98
CA ARG A 330 -31.10 11.57 23.78
C ARG A 330 -29.82 12.40 23.79
N LEU A 331 -29.51 12.97 22.63
CA LEU A 331 -28.41 13.90 22.36
C LEU A 331 -28.21 14.84 23.55
N ARG A 332 -27.25 14.55 24.42
CA ARG A 332 -26.80 15.49 25.45
C ARG A 332 -25.95 16.57 24.75
N PRO A 333 -26.10 17.86 25.08
CA PRO A 333 -25.36 18.97 24.47
C PRO A 333 -23.82 18.89 24.57
N ASN A 334 -23.26 17.94 25.32
CA ASN A 334 -21.83 17.82 25.66
C ASN A 334 -21.14 16.58 25.06
N GLN A 335 -21.57 16.02 23.92
CA GLN A 335 -20.76 14.95 23.30
C GLN A 335 -19.42 15.52 22.81
N PRO A 336 -18.26 15.01 23.29
CA PRO A 336 -16.96 15.58 22.94
C PRO A 336 -16.63 15.27 21.48
N GLU A 337 -16.21 16.29 20.72
CA GLU A 337 -15.76 16.28 19.32
C GLU A 337 -14.86 15.08 18.96
N ILE A 338 -14.10 14.59 19.94
CA ILE A 338 -13.27 13.37 19.86
C ILE A 338 -14.05 12.13 19.37
N ILE A 339 -15.34 11.98 19.70
CA ILE A 339 -16.16 10.85 19.26
C ILE A 339 -16.38 10.91 17.74
N LEU A 340 -16.69 12.10 17.21
CA LEU A 340 -16.89 12.30 15.77
C LEU A 340 -15.58 12.11 15.01
N LYS A 341 -14.47 12.59 15.54
CA LYS A 341 -13.14 12.37 14.95
C LYS A 341 -12.78 10.88 14.90
N LYS A 342 -13.00 10.14 15.98
CA LYS A 342 -12.84 8.67 15.99
C LYS A 342 -13.82 7.97 15.03
N ARG A 343 -15.03 8.52 14.86
CA ARG A 343 -16.03 7.99 13.92
C ARG A 343 -15.55 8.11 12.48
N LEU A 344 -14.95 9.24 12.12
CA LEU A 344 -14.32 9.42 10.81
C LEU A 344 -13.21 8.37 10.60
N VAL A 345 -12.28 8.25 11.54
CA VAL A 345 -11.19 7.25 11.46
C VAL A 345 -11.74 5.83 11.29
N LEU A 346 -12.79 5.46 12.03
CA LEU A 346 -13.42 4.15 11.91
C LEU A 346 -14.12 3.93 10.58
N TRP A 347 -14.84 4.93 10.04
CA TRP A 347 -15.47 4.80 8.73
C TRP A 347 -14.46 4.74 7.59
N LEU A 348 -13.29 5.34 7.76
CA LEU A 348 -12.20 5.23 6.79
C LEU A 348 -11.26 4.05 7.06
N SER A 349 -11.61 3.15 7.99
CA SER A 349 -10.83 1.94 8.29
C SER A 349 -11.64 0.66 8.33
N ALA A 350 -12.68 0.62 9.17
CA ALA A 350 -13.49 -0.56 9.43
C ALA A 350 -14.17 -1.15 8.20
N PRO A 351 -14.77 -0.38 7.26
CA PRO A 351 -15.40 -0.98 6.10
C PRO A 351 -14.46 -1.87 5.30
N VAL A 352 -13.22 -1.46 5.06
CA VAL A 352 -12.27 -2.26 4.26
C VAL A 352 -11.75 -3.46 5.04
N PHE A 353 -11.29 -3.29 6.30
CA PHE A 353 -10.75 -4.43 7.04
C PHE A 353 -11.83 -5.43 7.45
N LEU A 354 -13.06 -4.98 7.74
CA LEU A 354 -14.18 -5.89 8.05
C LEU A 354 -14.62 -6.66 6.81
N THR A 355 -14.78 -5.98 5.66
CA THR A 355 -15.23 -6.64 4.42
C THR A 355 -14.28 -7.78 4.05
N PHE A 356 -12.98 -7.51 3.98
CA PHE A 356 -12.01 -8.52 3.58
C PHE A 356 -11.75 -9.57 4.68
N THR A 357 -11.85 -9.21 5.96
CA THR A 357 -11.79 -10.22 7.03
C THR A 357 -12.97 -11.18 6.95
N LEU A 358 -14.20 -10.68 6.78
CA LEU A 358 -15.41 -11.50 6.66
C LEU A 358 -15.39 -12.38 5.42
N ILE A 359 -14.96 -11.86 4.26
CA ILE A 359 -14.75 -12.67 3.05
C ILE A 359 -13.74 -13.82 3.30
N GLY A 360 -12.80 -13.61 4.23
CA GLY A 360 -11.85 -14.61 4.72
C GLY A 360 -12.47 -15.92 5.21
N GLY A 361 -13.71 -15.89 5.70
CA GLY A 361 -14.44 -17.11 6.10
C GLY A 361 -14.84 -17.99 4.91
N TYR A 362 -14.99 -17.41 3.72
CA TYR A 362 -15.26 -18.16 2.49
C TYR A 362 -13.97 -18.64 1.81
N ARG A 363 -12.93 -17.80 1.76
CA ARG A 363 -11.70 -18.09 1.03
C ARG A 363 -10.48 -17.47 1.70
N GLN A 364 -9.30 -17.97 1.36
CA GLN A 364 -8.07 -17.30 1.75
C GLN A 364 -8.01 -15.90 1.13
N VAL A 365 -7.77 -14.90 1.97
CA VAL A 365 -7.62 -13.50 1.60
C VAL A 365 -6.17 -13.11 1.78
N LEU A 366 -5.61 -12.39 0.80
CA LEU A 366 -4.26 -11.88 0.91
C LEU A 366 -4.18 -10.88 2.07
N PRO A 367 -3.17 -10.98 2.96
CA PRO A 367 -3.04 -10.10 4.13
C PRO A 367 -3.07 -8.62 3.78
N THR A 368 -2.64 -8.25 2.56
CA THR A 368 -2.58 -6.86 2.12
C THR A 368 -3.94 -6.20 1.93
N TRP A 369 -5.01 -6.97 1.67
CA TRP A 369 -6.33 -6.40 1.32
C TRP A 369 -7.00 -5.64 2.46
N THR A 370 -6.73 -6.01 3.72
CA THR A 370 -7.28 -5.32 4.91
C THR A 370 -6.43 -4.11 5.35
N MET A 371 -5.21 -4.00 4.84
CA MET A 371 -4.19 -3.12 5.41
C MET A 371 -4.42 -1.62 5.25
N PRO A 372 -5.06 -1.09 4.19
CA PRO A 372 -5.42 0.32 4.14
C PRO A 372 -6.24 0.75 5.36
N GLY A 373 -7.15 -0.12 5.82
CA GLY A 373 -7.94 0.15 7.02
C GLY A 373 -7.12 0.07 8.30
N TRP A 374 -6.28 -0.96 8.46
CA TRP A 374 -5.41 -1.06 9.63
C TRP A 374 -4.40 0.07 9.73
N PHE A 375 -3.92 0.57 8.60
CA PHE A 375 -3.01 1.70 8.53
C PHE A 375 -3.64 2.97 9.11
N VAL A 376 -4.87 3.30 8.71
CA VAL A 376 -5.63 4.42 9.28
C VAL A 376 -5.97 4.17 10.76
N ALA A 377 -6.29 2.93 11.12
CA ALA A 377 -6.63 2.56 12.51
C ALA A 377 -5.44 2.71 13.48
N THR A 378 -4.20 2.83 13.01
CA THR A 378 -3.03 3.14 13.87
C THR A 378 -3.23 4.41 14.69
N ILE A 379 -4.03 5.37 14.20
CA ILE A 379 -4.44 6.57 14.94
C ILE A 379 -5.21 6.20 16.22
N LEU A 380 -6.09 5.21 16.16
CA LEU A 380 -6.86 4.76 17.34
C LEU A 380 -5.92 4.13 18.38
N LEU A 381 -4.95 3.35 17.92
CA LEU A 381 -3.92 2.80 18.79
C LEU A 381 -3.09 3.92 19.41
N ALA A 382 -2.64 4.91 18.64
CA ALA A 382 -1.89 6.06 19.16
C ALA A 382 -2.64 6.80 20.29
N ILE A 383 -3.95 7.02 20.14
CA ILE A 383 -4.81 7.60 21.19
C ILE A 383 -4.85 6.71 22.45
N ALA A 384 -4.88 5.38 22.29
CA ALA A 384 -4.86 4.46 23.42
C ALA A 384 -3.49 4.45 24.10
N VAL A 385 -2.41 4.43 23.33
CA VAL A 385 -1.02 4.46 23.80
C VAL A 385 -0.75 5.73 24.62
N ASP A 386 -1.18 6.89 24.15
CA ASP A 386 -1.05 8.16 24.89
C ASP A 386 -1.67 8.06 26.30
N ARG A 387 -2.88 7.50 26.40
CA ARG A 387 -3.56 7.27 27.69
C ARG A 387 -2.88 6.22 28.55
N TRP A 388 -2.41 5.13 27.94
CA TRP A 388 -1.70 4.07 28.65
C TRP A 388 -0.36 4.57 29.18
N GLN A 389 0.32 5.45 28.44
CA GLN A 389 1.59 6.04 28.83
C GLN A 389 1.44 6.94 30.06
N GLN A 390 0.33 7.68 30.18
CA GLN A 390 0.03 8.46 31.39
C GLN A 390 -0.19 7.56 32.62
N LYS A 391 -0.77 6.37 32.45
CA LYS A 391 -1.05 5.43 33.55
C LYS A 391 0.15 4.55 33.92
N ALA A 392 0.91 4.11 32.93
CA ALA A 392 1.98 3.12 33.07
C ALA A 392 3.20 3.48 32.19
N PRO A 393 3.86 4.62 32.44
CA PRO A 393 4.86 5.20 31.52
C PRO A 393 6.04 4.26 31.27
N LYS A 394 6.57 3.61 32.31
CA LYS A 394 7.71 2.69 32.19
C LYS A 394 7.38 1.45 31.34
N ILE A 395 6.17 0.90 31.48
CA ILE A 395 5.75 -0.31 30.75
C ILE A 395 5.57 0.03 29.26
N ILE A 396 4.84 1.11 28.97
CA ILE A 396 4.58 1.53 27.59
C ILE A 396 5.87 1.96 26.88
N HIS A 397 6.76 2.66 27.57
CA HIS A 397 8.06 3.03 27.02
C HIS A 397 8.92 1.80 26.67
N ARG A 398 9.00 0.81 27.57
CA ARG A 398 9.73 -0.46 27.31
C ARG A 398 9.12 -1.25 26.16
N TRP A 399 7.79 -1.30 26.07
CA TRP A 399 7.09 -1.96 24.96
C TRP A 399 7.39 -1.29 23.61
N LEU A 400 7.33 0.06 23.55
CA LEU A 400 7.63 0.81 22.33
C LEU A 400 9.10 0.62 21.91
N ILE A 401 10.05 0.75 22.84
CA ILE A 401 11.47 0.52 22.54
C ILE A 401 11.72 -0.93 22.11
N GLY A 402 11.25 -1.91 22.89
CA GLY A 402 11.46 -3.33 22.60
C GLY A 402 10.88 -3.74 21.25
N THR A 403 9.71 -3.20 20.89
CA THR A 403 9.11 -3.40 19.56
C THR A 403 9.91 -2.70 18.46
N SER A 404 10.32 -1.45 18.69
CA SER A 404 11.08 -0.66 17.70
C SER A 404 12.50 -1.19 17.45
N LEU A 405 13.07 -1.94 18.40
CA LEU A 405 14.36 -2.61 18.24
C LEU A 405 14.23 -4.02 17.64
N SER A 406 13.24 -4.80 18.07
CA SER A 406 13.10 -6.19 17.62
C SER A 406 12.76 -6.29 16.13
N ILE A 407 11.90 -5.41 15.61
CA ILE A 407 11.47 -5.46 14.21
C ILE A 407 12.64 -5.24 13.23
N PRO A 408 13.43 -4.14 13.32
CA PRO A 408 14.58 -3.95 12.42
C PRO A 408 15.62 -5.07 12.52
N ILE A 409 15.85 -5.64 13.71
CA ILE A 409 16.77 -6.77 13.88
C ILE A 409 16.28 -8.00 13.12
N ILE A 410 15.00 -8.37 13.29
CA ILE A 410 14.41 -9.50 12.56
C ILE A 410 14.46 -9.25 11.05
N LEU A 411 14.07 -8.06 10.60
CA LEU A 411 14.10 -7.70 9.18
C LEU A 411 15.52 -7.72 8.61
N ALA A 412 16.51 -7.25 9.35
CA ALA A 412 17.91 -7.30 8.93
C ALA A 412 18.39 -8.74 8.79
N LEU A 413 18.14 -9.61 9.80
CA LEU A 413 18.50 -11.03 9.73
C LEU A 413 17.83 -11.74 8.54
N THR A 414 16.55 -11.48 8.30
CA THR A 414 15.83 -12.01 7.14
C THR A 414 16.42 -11.49 5.83
N LEU A 415 16.69 -10.18 5.72
CA LEU A 415 17.28 -9.58 4.53
C LEU A 415 18.65 -10.18 4.23
N PHE A 416 19.54 -10.25 5.23
CA PHE A 416 20.87 -10.84 5.08
C PHE A 416 20.81 -12.33 4.77
N HIS A 417 19.79 -13.05 5.24
CA HIS A 417 19.60 -14.44 4.82
C HIS A 417 19.24 -14.53 3.34
N ILE A 418 18.29 -13.71 2.87
CA ILE A 418 17.85 -13.69 1.47
C ILE A 418 18.96 -13.20 0.53
N SER A 419 19.74 -12.18 0.91
CA SER A 419 20.78 -11.62 0.05
C SER A 419 22.09 -12.39 0.12
N ASP A 420 22.53 -12.77 1.32
CA ASP A 420 23.90 -13.24 1.56
C ASP A 420 23.97 -14.69 2.05
N GLY A 421 22.83 -15.32 2.38
CA GLY A 421 22.76 -16.73 2.77
C GLY A 421 23.25 -17.02 4.19
N ILE A 422 23.09 -16.07 5.13
CA ILE A 422 23.64 -16.21 6.50
C ILE A 422 23.07 -17.39 7.31
N ALA A 423 21.87 -17.87 6.98
CA ALA A 423 21.27 -19.05 7.61
C ALA A 423 21.27 -20.29 6.69
N GLN A 424 21.83 -20.18 5.49
CA GLN A 424 21.84 -21.26 4.50
C GLN A 424 23.00 -22.24 4.75
N LYS A 425 22.80 -23.51 4.43
CA LYS A 425 23.79 -24.59 4.58
C LYS A 425 23.91 -25.42 3.28
N PRO A 426 25.13 -25.57 2.71
CA PRO A 426 26.33 -24.81 3.01
C PRO A 426 26.18 -23.34 2.56
N SER A 427 26.97 -22.44 3.15
CA SER A 427 27.15 -21.06 2.69
C SER A 427 28.45 -20.52 3.29
N GLN A 428 29.20 -19.74 2.51
CA GLN A 428 30.43 -19.08 2.96
C GLN A 428 30.16 -18.02 4.04
N ASN A 429 28.94 -17.46 4.05
CA ASN A 429 28.51 -16.43 5.00
C ASN A 429 27.70 -17.01 6.17
N ALA A 430 27.63 -18.34 6.29
CA ALA A 430 26.75 -19.00 7.25
C ALA A 430 27.15 -18.69 8.69
N LEU A 431 26.25 -18.06 9.44
CA LEU A 431 26.36 -17.95 10.88
C LEU A 431 26.12 -19.33 11.51
N LEU A 432 26.99 -19.71 12.43
CA LEU A 432 26.90 -21.00 13.15
C LEU A 432 26.84 -22.23 12.21
N GLY A 433 27.45 -22.14 11.01
CA GLY A 433 27.47 -23.24 10.04
C GLY A 433 26.18 -23.45 9.24
N GLY A 434 25.19 -22.56 9.40
CA GLY A 434 23.93 -22.56 8.65
C GLY A 434 22.89 -23.53 9.21
N LEU A 435 21.62 -23.17 9.05
CA LEU A 435 20.47 -23.89 9.62
C LEU A 435 19.60 -24.56 8.54
N ILE A 436 19.54 -23.98 7.34
CA ILE A 436 18.58 -24.38 6.30
C ILE A 436 19.34 -24.87 5.06
N PRO A 437 19.15 -26.12 4.61
CA PRO A 437 19.74 -26.60 3.36
C PRO A 437 19.33 -25.74 2.17
N ALA A 438 20.25 -25.47 1.25
CA ALA A 438 19.97 -24.65 0.06
C ALA A 438 18.75 -25.13 -0.75
N SER A 439 18.54 -26.45 -0.84
CA SER A 439 17.40 -27.04 -1.55
C SER A 439 16.05 -26.91 -0.84
N GLN A 440 16.06 -26.58 0.46
CA GLN A 440 14.86 -26.39 1.29
C GLN A 440 14.61 -24.92 1.64
N ASP A 441 15.52 -24.03 1.24
CA ASP A 441 15.39 -22.60 1.48
C ASP A 441 14.36 -22.00 0.50
N PRO A 442 13.19 -21.54 0.96
CA PRO A 442 12.16 -20.99 0.07
C PRO A 442 12.62 -19.71 -0.63
N SER A 443 13.62 -19.01 -0.09
CA SER A 443 14.10 -17.76 -0.68
C SER A 443 14.93 -17.97 -1.96
N ILE A 444 15.25 -19.21 -2.36
CA ILE A 444 15.88 -19.52 -3.66
C ILE A 444 14.95 -19.26 -4.85
N GLN A 445 13.65 -19.11 -4.59
CA GLN A 445 12.66 -18.77 -5.60
C GLN A 445 12.76 -17.30 -6.07
N LEU A 446 13.43 -16.45 -5.29
CA LEU A 446 13.69 -15.06 -5.67
C LEU A 446 14.88 -14.96 -6.61
N LEU A 447 14.73 -14.25 -7.73
CA LEU A 447 15.76 -14.14 -8.75
C LEU A 447 16.49 -12.80 -8.66
N ASP A 448 17.81 -12.85 -8.42
CA ASP A 448 18.67 -11.67 -8.52
C ASP A 448 18.89 -11.31 -10.00
N VAL A 449 18.10 -10.34 -10.47
CA VAL A 449 18.11 -9.87 -11.86
C VAL A 449 19.42 -9.20 -12.27
N VAL A 450 20.18 -8.64 -11.32
CA VAL A 450 21.47 -7.99 -11.59
C VAL A 450 22.56 -9.05 -11.72
N GLN A 451 22.57 -10.04 -10.83
CA GLN A 451 23.45 -11.20 -10.96
C GLN A 451 23.17 -11.95 -12.26
N LEU A 452 21.90 -12.21 -12.58
CA LEU A 452 21.50 -12.86 -13.83
C LEU A 452 22.00 -12.07 -15.05
N ARG A 453 21.75 -10.76 -15.09
CA ARG A 453 22.23 -9.87 -16.17
C ARG A 453 23.74 -9.97 -16.36
N ASN A 454 24.50 -9.84 -15.27
CA ASN A 454 25.96 -9.85 -15.34
C ASN A 454 26.48 -11.19 -15.87
N ARG A 455 25.98 -12.32 -15.34
CA ARG A 455 26.36 -13.66 -15.79
C ARG A 455 25.97 -13.92 -17.24
N PHE A 456 24.79 -13.46 -17.64
CA PHE A 456 24.32 -13.59 -19.02
C PHE A 456 25.22 -12.80 -19.99
N SER A 457 25.57 -11.56 -19.64
CA SER A 457 26.43 -10.69 -20.46
C SER A 457 27.86 -11.24 -20.65
N GLN A 458 28.35 -11.99 -19.67
CA GLN A 458 29.68 -12.61 -19.69
C GLN A 458 29.74 -13.89 -20.52
N ASN A 459 28.61 -14.41 -21.00
CA ASN A 459 28.57 -15.63 -21.80
C ASN A 459 28.35 -15.30 -23.30
N PRO A 460 29.37 -15.45 -24.16
CA PRO A 460 29.25 -15.12 -25.58
C PRO A 460 28.25 -15.99 -26.36
N ALA A 461 27.99 -17.23 -25.91
CA ALA A 461 26.98 -18.08 -26.55
C ALA A 461 25.58 -17.55 -26.29
N LEU A 462 25.28 -17.17 -25.04
CA LEU A 462 23.98 -16.59 -24.67
C LEU A 462 23.75 -15.23 -25.34
N MET A 463 24.76 -14.36 -25.37
CA MET A 463 24.66 -13.07 -26.08
C MET A 463 24.43 -13.23 -27.58
N ARG A 464 25.03 -14.25 -28.21
CA ARG A 464 24.75 -14.57 -29.62
C ARG A 464 23.34 -15.10 -29.82
N ALA A 465 22.84 -15.95 -28.92
CA ALA A 465 21.46 -16.45 -28.97
C ALA A 465 20.44 -15.31 -28.80
N LEU A 466 20.66 -14.41 -27.85
CA LEU A 466 19.83 -13.22 -27.63
C LEU A 466 19.76 -12.33 -28.88
N LYS A 467 20.91 -11.98 -29.47
CA LYS A 467 20.96 -11.16 -30.70
C LYS A 467 20.36 -11.83 -31.94
N ARG A 468 20.22 -13.15 -31.94
CA ARG A 468 19.60 -13.93 -33.04
C ARG A 468 18.11 -14.18 -32.84
N SER A 469 17.57 -13.81 -31.69
CA SER A 469 16.17 -14.04 -31.34
C SER A 469 15.36 -12.80 -31.71
N ASP A 470 14.16 -13.01 -32.23
CA ASP A 470 13.22 -11.93 -32.54
C ASP A 470 12.36 -11.57 -31.31
N PHE A 471 12.23 -12.51 -30.37
CA PHE A 471 11.53 -12.33 -29.10
C PHE A 471 12.11 -13.23 -28.01
N ALA A 472 11.88 -12.88 -26.74
CA ALA A 472 12.14 -13.73 -25.59
C ALA A 472 10.82 -14.17 -24.95
N PHE A 473 10.81 -15.34 -24.33
CA PHE A 473 9.62 -15.82 -23.62
C PHE A 473 9.95 -16.71 -22.43
N SER A 474 8.97 -16.83 -21.52
CA SER A 474 9.01 -17.74 -20.39
C SER A 474 7.67 -18.44 -20.18
N ASN A 475 7.65 -19.47 -19.34
CA ASN A 475 6.49 -20.32 -19.05
C ASN A 475 5.61 -19.78 -17.90
N ARG A 476 6.00 -18.66 -17.29
CA ARG A 476 5.22 -17.95 -16.25
C ARG A 476 5.32 -16.44 -16.42
N PHE A 477 4.23 -15.73 -16.18
CA PHE A 477 4.18 -14.27 -16.34
C PHE A 477 5.19 -13.54 -15.44
N HIS A 478 5.37 -14.01 -14.20
CA HIS A 478 6.29 -13.40 -13.25
C HIS A 478 7.76 -13.68 -13.61
N LEU A 479 8.08 -14.89 -14.12
CA LEU A 479 9.42 -15.20 -14.63
C LEU A 479 9.75 -14.36 -15.86
N ALA A 480 8.81 -14.21 -16.78
CA ALA A 480 8.97 -13.33 -17.94
C ALA A 480 9.31 -11.89 -17.50
N GLY A 481 8.69 -11.39 -16.42
CA GLY A 481 9.04 -10.11 -15.80
C GLY A 481 10.49 -10.04 -15.31
N HIS A 482 10.95 -11.06 -14.57
CA HIS A 482 12.33 -11.10 -14.06
C HIS A 482 13.34 -11.15 -15.20
N PHE A 483 13.07 -11.96 -16.21
CA PHE A 483 13.93 -12.08 -17.38
C PHE A 483 13.94 -10.81 -18.19
N ALA A 484 12.81 -10.12 -18.37
CA ALA A 484 12.76 -8.81 -19.01
C ALA A 484 13.65 -7.81 -18.28
N MET A 485 13.53 -7.72 -16.94
CA MET A 485 14.40 -6.84 -16.15
C MET A 485 15.89 -7.17 -16.32
N ALA A 486 16.25 -8.45 -16.46
CA ALA A 486 17.64 -8.88 -16.62
C ALA A 486 18.18 -8.61 -18.03
N ILE A 487 17.43 -8.93 -19.09
CA ILE A 487 17.91 -8.94 -20.48
C ILE A 487 17.74 -7.60 -21.20
N ASP A 488 16.70 -6.82 -20.88
CA ASP A 488 16.35 -5.61 -21.61
C ASP A 488 17.49 -4.56 -21.61
N PRO A 489 18.23 -4.36 -20.50
CA PRO A 489 19.42 -3.49 -20.51
C PRO A 489 20.62 -4.02 -21.32
N LEU A 490 20.64 -5.31 -21.68
CA LEU A 490 21.70 -5.91 -22.49
C LEU A 490 21.40 -5.81 -23.99
N PHE A 491 20.15 -6.12 -24.35
CA PHE A 491 19.66 -6.06 -25.72
C PHE A 491 18.13 -5.99 -25.67
N PRO A 492 17.52 -4.83 -25.98
CA PRO A 492 16.07 -4.67 -25.97
C PRO A 492 15.42 -5.66 -26.93
N ILE A 493 14.56 -6.51 -26.40
CA ILE A 493 13.86 -7.55 -27.15
C ILE A 493 12.45 -7.71 -26.59
N PRO A 494 11.41 -7.88 -27.43
CA PRO A 494 10.06 -8.13 -26.94
C PRO A 494 9.99 -9.37 -26.05
N MET A 495 9.43 -9.23 -24.85
CA MET A 495 9.19 -10.33 -23.92
C MET A 495 7.72 -10.77 -23.97
N THR A 496 7.49 -12.08 -23.99
CA THR A 496 6.15 -12.66 -23.87
C THR A 496 6.11 -13.81 -22.86
N CYS A 497 4.92 -14.28 -22.52
CA CYS A 497 4.73 -15.46 -21.67
C CYS A 497 3.91 -16.50 -22.44
N PHE A 498 4.40 -17.73 -22.51
CA PHE A 498 3.66 -18.87 -23.05
C PHE A 498 3.23 -19.77 -21.89
N ASP A 499 2.07 -19.43 -21.31
CA ASP A 499 1.40 -20.26 -20.31
C ASP A 499 -0.07 -20.43 -20.71
N ALA A 500 -0.45 -21.66 -21.05
CA ALA A 500 -1.83 -21.95 -21.46
C ALA A 500 -2.86 -21.72 -20.35
N ARG A 501 -2.42 -21.59 -19.09
CA ARG A 501 -3.28 -21.35 -17.92
C ARG A 501 -3.50 -19.86 -17.67
N ASP A 502 -2.42 -19.10 -17.59
CA ASP A 502 -2.45 -17.68 -17.22
C ASP A 502 -1.35 -16.89 -17.93
N MET A 503 -1.73 -16.14 -18.97
CA MET A 503 -0.83 -15.22 -19.67
C MET A 503 -0.91 -13.78 -19.14
N ARG A 504 -1.84 -13.46 -18.22
CA ARG A 504 -2.17 -12.09 -17.79
C ARG A 504 -2.10 -11.07 -18.93
N GLY A 505 -1.40 -9.95 -18.72
CA GLY A 505 -1.26 -8.85 -19.68
C GLY A 505 -0.64 -9.25 -21.01
N PHE A 506 0.19 -10.30 -21.07
CA PHE A 506 0.80 -10.76 -22.32
C PHE A 506 -0.24 -11.21 -23.37
N GLY A 507 -1.40 -11.68 -22.91
CA GLY A 507 -2.54 -12.00 -23.77
C GLY A 507 -3.16 -10.78 -24.47
N TYR A 508 -2.84 -9.56 -24.03
CA TYR A 508 -3.42 -8.31 -24.53
C TYR A 508 -2.38 -7.38 -25.15
N TRP A 509 -1.10 -7.52 -24.83
CA TRP A 509 -0.01 -6.71 -25.40
C TRP A 509 0.44 -7.16 -26.80
N SER A 510 0.10 -8.37 -27.21
CA SER A 510 0.44 -8.94 -28.52
C SER A 510 -0.71 -9.80 -29.05
N LYS A 511 -0.65 -10.25 -30.30
CA LYS A 511 -1.48 -11.33 -30.86
C LYS A 511 -0.70 -12.64 -30.93
N ALA A 512 -1.39 -13.78 -30.86
CA ALA A 512 -0.73 -15.10 -30.85
C ALA A 512 0.05 -15.36 -32.17
N THR A 513 -0.43 -14.79 -33.27
CA THR A 513 0.18 -14.89 -34.60
C THR A 513 1.42 -14.03 -34.77
N ASP A 514 1.65 -13.02 -33.92
CA ASP A 514 2.77 -12.08 -34.05
C ASP A 514 4.13 -12.77 -33.87
N TRP A 515 4.14 -13.95 -33.26
CA TRP A 515 5.33 -14.75 -32.97
C TRP A 515 5.58 -15.86 -34.00
N VAL A 516 4.61 -16.15 -34.87
CA VAL A 516 4.72 -17.24 -35.86
C VAL A 516 5.77 -16.89 -36.90
N GLY A 517 6.61 -17.86 -37.26
CA GLY A 517 7.74 -17.70 -38.18
C GLY A 517 9.02 -17.19 -37.52
N LYS A 518 8.94 -16.65 -36.30
CA LYS A 518 10.07 -16.01 -35.59
C LYS A 518 10.90 -16.98 -34.74
N THR A 519 12.10 -16.55 -34.38
CA THR A 519 13.01 -17.22 -33.45
C THR A 519 12.79 -16.71 -32.03
N GLY A 520 12.54 -17.62 -31.09
CA GLY A 520 12.29 -17.31 -29.68
C GLY A 520 13.42 -17.74 -28.76
N LEU A 521 13.82 -16.87 -27.84
CA LEU A 521 14.71 -17.21 -26.72
C LEU A 521 13.85 -17.63 -25.52
N TYR A 522 13.91 -18.91 -25.14
CA TYR A 522 13.19 -19.41 -23.98
C TYR A 522 14.07 -19.37 -22.73
N LEU A 523 13.57 -18.81 -21.64
CA LEU A 523 14.24 -18.79 -20.33
C LEU A 523 13.32 -19.36 -19.25
N THR A 524 13.88 -20.21 -18.38
CA THR A 524 13.16 -20.84 -17.25
C THR A 524 14.10 -21.22 -16.11
N THR A 525 13.55 -21.57 -14.95
CA THR A 525 14.27 -22.04 -13.75
C THR A 525 14.26 -23.56 -13.62
N ASP A 526 15.08 -24.08 -12.69
CA ASP A 526 15.13 -25.51 -12.30
C ASP A 526 13.72 -26.09 -11.97
N GLU A 527 12.85 -25.27 -11.35
CA GLU A 527 11.48 -25.65 -10.95
C GLU A 527 10.66 -26.23 -12.11
N PHE A 528 10.88 -25.72 -13.33
CA PHE A 528 10.12 -26.10 -14.52
C PHE A 528 10.92 -26.97 -15.49
N GLN A 529 11.97 -27.64 -15.00
CA GLN A 529 12.77 -28.61 -15.75
C GLN A 529 12.73 -30.01 -15.12
N THR A 530 11.97 -30.20 -14.05
CA THR A 530 11.79 -31.49 -13.40
C THR A 530 10.33 -31.96 -13.52
N PRO A 531 10.07 -33.29 -13.57
CA PRO A 531 8.70 -33.81 -13.56
C PRO A 531 7.93 -33.30 -12.33
N PRO A 532 6.65 -32.90 -12.47
CA PRO A 532 5.78 -33.11 -13.63
C PRO A 532 5.79 -31.99 -14.68
N GLU A 533 6.44 -30.84 -14.45
CA GLU A 533 6.36 -29.65 -15.31
C GLU A 533 7.65 -29.42 -16.13
N ASP A 534 8.09 -30.40 -16.94
CA ASP A 534 9.17 -30.17 -17.92
C ASP A 534 8.66 -29.29 -19.07
N SER A 535 8.80 -27.99 -18.86
CA SER A 535 8.30 -26.94 -19.76
C SER A 535 9.01 -26.94 -21.13
N ALA A 536 10.28 -27.36 -21.21
CA ALA A 536 11.01 -27.38 -22.47
C ALA A 536 10.41 -28.41 -23.44
N LYS A 537 10.01 -29.59 -22.93
CA LYS A 537 9.27 -30.60 -23.71
C LYS A 537 7.93 -30.08 -24.22
N THR A 538 7.27 -29.20 -23.46
CA THR A 538 5.98 -28.62 -23.85
C THR A 538 6.11 -27.69 -25.06
N PHE A 539 7.24 -27.00 -25.21
CA PHE A 539 7.47 -26.07 -26.33
C PHE A 539 8.07 -26.72 -27.57
N LEU A 540 8.71 -27.89 -27.45
CA LEU A 540 9.29 -28.63 -28.57
C LEU A 540 8.35 -28.76 -29.79
N PRO A 541 7.05 -29.10 -29.66
CA PRO A 541 6.14 -29.23 -30.80
C PRO A 541 5.72 -27.91 -31.47
N TYR A 542 6.15 -26.76 -30.95
CA TYR A 542 5.81 -25.44 -31.47
C TYR A 542 6.92 -24.82 -32.33
N PHE A 543 8.12 -25.38 -32.36
CA PHE A 543 9.27 -24.86 -33.11
C PHE A 543 9.80 -25.90 -34.10
N LYS A 544 10.37 -25.45 -35.24
CA LYS A 544 11.06 -26.35 -36.17
C LYS A 544 12.30 -26.97 -35.55
N GLN A 545 13.04 -26.19 -34.76
CA GLN A 545 14.17 -26.64 -33.97
C GLN A 545 14.09 -25.99 -32.59
N PHE A 546 14.36 -26.74 -31.53
CA PHE A 546 14.38 -26.25 -30.16
C PHE A 546 15.56 -26.86 -29.44
N GLU A 547 16.60 -26.06 -29.18
CA GLU A 547 17.88 -26.55 -28.66
C GLU A 547 18.30 -25.80 -27.40
N LYS A 548 18.92 -26.51 -26.46
CA LYS A 548 19.49 -25.89 -25.26
C LYS A 548 20.75 -25.14 -25.63
N VAL A 549 20.81 -23.85 -25.30
CA VAL A 549 21.98 -22.99 -25.57
C VAL A 549 22.97 -23.04 -24.42
N GLY A 550 22.46 -23.10 -23.18
CA GLY A 550 23.30 -23.14 -21.99
C GLY A 550 22.51 -22.86 -20.72
N ASP A 551 23.25 -22.73 -19.62
CA ASP A 551 22.72 -22.47 -18.29
C ASP A 551 23.43 -21.26 -17.65
N VAL A 552 22.71 -20.52 -16.82
CA VAL A 552 23.26 -19.50 -15.94
C VAL A 552 23.01 -19.89 -14.49
N ALA A 553 24.08 -20.16 -13.74
CA ALA A 553 24.00 -20.44 -12.32
C ALA A 553 23.83 -19.14 -11.52
N LEU A 554 22.77 -19.08 -10.71
CA LEU A 554 22.58 -18.07 -9.68
C LEU A 554 23.15 -18.58 -8.35
N THR A 555 23.91 -17.72 -7.67
CA THR A 555 24.68 -18.08 -6.48
C THR A 555 24.34 -17.22 -5.29
N ARG A 556 24.26 -17.83 -4.10
CA ARG A 556 24.12 -17.16 -2.81
C ARG A 556 25.08 -17.78 -1.81
N GLY A 557 25.80 -16.95 -1.06
CA GLY A 557 26.81 -17.43 -0.11
C GLY A 557 27.87 -18.36 -0.76
N GLY A 558 28.20 -18.12 -2.03
CA GLY A 558 29.15 -18.95 -2.81
C GLY A 558 28.61 -20.29 -3.30
N ILE A 559 27.33 -20.60 -3.08
CA ILE A 559 26.69 -21.86 -3.51
C ILE A 559 25.65 -21.56 -4.58
N THR A 560 25.56 -22.42 -5.59
CA THR A 560 24.51 -22.33 -6.60
C THR A 560 23.16 -22.67 -5.97
N VAL A 561 22.20 -21.76 -6.11
CA VAL A 561 20.84 -21.89 -5.56
C VAL A 561 19.77 -22.11 -6.62
N ASN A 562 20.05 -21.76 -7.88
CA ASN A 562 19.13 -21.92 -8.99
C ASN A 562 19.91 -21.89 -10.33
N HIS A 563 19.45 -22.62 -11.34
CA HIS A 563 19.91 -22.50 -12.71
C HIS A 563 18.82 -21.88 -13.58
N ILE A 564 19.21 -20.87 -14.35
CA ILE A 564 18.40 -20.38 -15.45
C ILE A 564 18.79 -21.17 -16.69
N HIS A 565 17.85 -21.92 -17.24
CA HIS A 565 18.02 -22.70 -18.45
C HIS A 565 17.58 -21.89 -19.66
N ILE A 566 18.42 -21.86 -20.70
CA ILE A 566 18.19 -21.08 -21.90
C ILE A 566 18.12 -21.99 -23.11
N TYR A 567 17.03 -21.87 -23.87
CA TYR A 567 16.83 -22.59 -25.12
C TYR A 567 16.58 -21.62 -26.28
N LEU A 568 16.95 -22.05 -27.49
CA LEU A 568 16.70 -21.32 -28.73
C LEU A 568 15.70 -22.11 -29.58
N GLY A 569 14.50 -21.56 -29.73
CA GLY A 569 13.47 -22.07 -30.63
C GLY A 569 13.55 -21.40 -31.98
N LYS A 570 14.03 -22.09 -33.02
CA LYS A 570 14.08 -21.56 -34.39
C LYS A 570 12.76 -21.81 -35.10
N THR A 571 12.15 -20.72 -35.58
CA THR A 571 10.90 -20.70 -36.33
C THR A 571 9.73 -21.33 -35.57
N LEU A 572 8.94 -20.50 -34.90
CA LEU A 572 7.65 -20.90 -34.32
C LEU A 572 6.69 -21.30 -35.45
N ILE A 573 6.23 -22.56 -35.49
CA ILE A 573 5.45 -23.10 -36.62
C ILE A 573 3.94 -22.87 -36.50
N LYS A 574 3.45 -22.60 -35.30
CA LYS A 574 2.02 -22.37 -35.03
C LYS A 574 1.87 -21.47 -33.79
N PRO A 575 0.77 -20.70 -33.67
CA PRO A 575 0.56 -19.86 -32.50
C PRO A 575 0.48 -20.70 -31.22
N TYR A 576 1.03 -20.19 -30.13
CA TYR A 576 0.83 -20.77 -28.80
C TYR A 576 -0.62 -20.48 -28.33
N PRO A 577 -1.34 -21.47 -27.76
CA PRO A 577 -2.72 -21.29 -27.34
C PRO A 577 -2.83 -20.22 -26.25
N ARG A 578 -3.89 -19.41 -26.34
CA ARG A 578 -4.24 -18.44 -25.30
C ARG A 578 -5.34 -19.01 -24.40
N PRO A 579 -5.34 -18.70 -23.09
CA PRO A 579 -6.42 -19.09 -22.21
C PRO A 579 -7.77 -18.64 -22.77
N ALA A 580 -8.79 -19.51 -22.70
CA ALA A 580 -10.14 -19.13 -23.08
C ALA A 580 -10.62 -17.99 -22.16
N GLN A 581 -11.42 -17.05 -22.70
CA GLN A 581 -11.96 -15.93 -21.89
C GLN A 581 -12.70 -16.42 -20.62
N SER A 582 -13.29 -17.63 -20.66
CA SER A 582 -14.00 -18.26 -19.54
C SER A 582 -13.11 -18.93 -18.49
N SER A 583 -11.81 -19.17 -18.75
CA SER A 583 -10.90 -19.81 -17.79
C SER A 583 -10.11 -18.82 -16.94
N LEU A 584 -10.28 -17.51 -17.15
CA LEU A 584 -9.50 -16.44 -16.50
C LEU A 584 -9.99 -16.08 -15.08
N GLY A 585 -10.96 -16.82 -14.53
CA GLY A 585 -11.59 -16.54 -13.23
C GLY A 585 -11.63 -17.70 -12.24
N ALA A 586 -10.99 -18.85 -12.53
CA ALA A 586 -10.94 -20.01 -11.64
C ALA A 586 -9.76 -19.95 -10.68
#